data_AF-A0A9P9D476-F1
#
_entry.id   AF-A0A9P9D476-F1
#
_cell.length_a   1.000
_cell.length_b   1.000
_cell.length_c   1.000
_cell.angle_alpha   90.00
_cell.angle_beta   90.00
_cell.angle_gamma   90.00
#
_symmetry.space_group_name_H-M   'P 1'
#
loop_
_entity.id
_entity.type
_entity.pdbx_description
1 polymer ?
#
loop_
_entity_poly.entity_id
_entity_poly.type
_entity_poly.pdbx_seq_one_letter_code
_entity_poly.pdbx_strand_id
1 'polypeptide(L)'
;MSDQNPSRRSARLKPTTPGRREEQPRIAGSNPPGRRRRPVRSRVWTAGRRVSDICKYMSNKHHLTLAEFIRVYVTTQGDDGYGDRPATRAKRLADAIYTQPEVLEALREHPASGMAGIASVKALRKEMKALEEAGDMFGAYRVDRGQEKTPQADIGQEGQPEDGQILEAYECILGDLQFEDMSKQVTTRAPLLFGLLNGLMAPKTERKDRPPRDPVKFNRRIAIITSILCYSRASEGSNKFPRVFGAFLHSNGVKRRVLDLLHQFGLCEGYKGVHRHLESVAEQAKGTVRRYGQQLDACVVYDNFDYREGIKHQLISNHAEMRSVTTGKVFRGADIPTGGLKRSMLHREVPLTIEDLLYSPGAAIYDESAAKIDTYFIAEAIRSAYPKSVKSIFSTSPIPYPAMPTVELLELRKTDSKTLGPILFNEGTLDGSYEVVESIYKHQFQLDDAEFDNRLFLAFGDQKTSSLIRSMQAEQVDACAAYDRKDWLIGVAALFHLRMNFLWLMQKTHYGNMEQQDASTLYHNINFWGRKNIPADRAAFQVLEELVLHSFDARVVGLLYTRLEQRSIDTSEQGEVDRAIQKMGARGFMELVEDVRKS
;
A
#
# COMPACT_ATOMS: atom_id res chain seq x y z
N MET A 1 -19.66 45.95 -52.99
CA MET A 1 -18.90 44.79 -52.52
C MET A 1 -19.83 43.59 -52.53
N SER A 2 -20.18 42.96 -53.67
CA SER A 2 -19.37 42.69 -54.89
C SER A 2 -18.04 42.05 -54.50
N ASP A 3 -17.83 40.76 -54.70
CA ASP A 3 -17.52 40.06 -55.97
C ASP A 3 -16.11 39.45 -55.76
N GLN A 4 -15.72 38.31 -56.35
CA GLN A 4 -16.32 37.61 -57.49
C GLN A 4 -16.07 36.10 -57.40
N ASN A 5 -16.90 35.32 -58.07
CA ASN A 5 -16.68 33.90 -58.37
C ASN A 5 -16.91 33.66 -59.86
N PRO A 6 -15.99 32.99 -60.57
CA PRO A 6 -16.37 32.17 -61.73
C PRO A 6 -15.85 30.71 -61.59
N SER A 7 -16.66 29.65 -61.72
CA SER A 7 -17.30 29.11 -62.96
C SER A 7 -16.29 28.46 -63.93
N ARG A 8 -16.51 27.38 -64.71
CA ARG A 8 -17.64 26.48 -65.12
C ARG A 8 -16.98 25.09 -65.43
N ARG A 9 -17.54 24.00 -66.03
CA ARG A 9 -18.77 23.54 -66.74
C ARG A 9 -18.72 21.99 -66.60
N SER A 10 -19.69 21.15 -66.19
CA SER A 10 -21.15 21.01 -66.35
C SER A 10 -21.64 20.28 -67.62
N ALA A 11 -21.92 18.97 -67.52
CA ALA A 11 -22.88 18.16 -68.30
C ALA A 11 -23.06 16.82 -67.54
N ARG A 12 -24.22 16.29 -67.12
CA ARG A 12 -25.66 16.45 -67.43
C ARG A 12 -26.14 15.76 -68.71
N LEU A 13 -26.85 14.63 -68.54
CA LEU A 13 -28.18 14.36 -69.12
C LEU A 13 -28.91 13.25 -68.30
N LYS A 14 -30.21 13.01 -68.56
CA LYS A 14 -31.08 12.08 -67.81
C LYS A 14 -31.85 11.10 -68.77
N PRO A 15 -33.11 10.62 -68.55
CA PRO A 15 -33.34 9.17 -68.31
C PRO A 15 -34.50 8.54 -69.15
N THR A 16 -34.80 7.24 -68.97
CA THR A 16 -36.19 6.70 -69.10
C THR A 16 -36.40 5.32 -68.44
N THR A 17 -37.66 4.90 -68.31
CA THR A 17 -38.25 3.69 -67.67
C THR A 17 -39.22 3.00 -68.67
N PRO A 18 -40.10 2.02 -68.34
CA PRO A 18 -40.09 0.86 -67.39
C PRO A 18 -40.63 -0.49 -68.01
N GLY A 19 -40.67 -1.58 -67.22
CA GLY A 19 -41.57 -2.75 -67.42
C GLY A 19 -40.93 -4.10 -67.81
N ARG A 20 -41.59 -5.28 -67.71
CA ARG A 20 -42.92 -5.65 -67.16
C ARG A 20 -43.11 -7.21 -67.08
N ARG A 21 -43.47 -7.78 -65.91
CA ARG A 21 -44.13 -9.13 -65.69
C ARG A 21 -43.40 -10.38 -66.25
N GLU A 22 -43.75 -11.66 -66.01
CA GLU A 22 -44.52 -12.43 -64.99
C GLU A 22 -43.74 -13.78 -64.79
N GLU A 23 -43.96 -14.73 -63.86
CA GLU A 23 -45.19 -15.42 -63.39
C GLU A 23 -44.96 -16.20 -62.05
N GLN A 24 -45.93 -17.01 -61.58
CA GLN A 24 -45.93 -17.82 -60.32
C GLN A 24 -46.30 -19.31 -60.62
N PRO A 25 -46.61 -20.30 -59.71
CA PRO A 25 -46.89 -20.32 -58.24
C PRO A 25 -45.96 -21.26 -57.41
N ARG A 26 -45.89 -21.20 -56.06
CA ARG A 26 -46.74 -21.82 -54.98
C ARG A 26 -46.97 -23.35 -55.12
N ILE A 27 -46.85 -24.14 -54.04
CA ILE A 27 -47.91 -24.47 -53.04
C ILE A 27 -47.28 -24.84 -51.67
N ALA A 28 -48.07 -24.83 -50.57
CA ALA A 28 -47.64 -25.11 -49.20
C ALA A 28 -48.50 -26.17 -48.47
N GLY A 29 -48.02 -26.67 -47.32
CA GLY A 29 -48.62 -27.71 -46.46
C GLY A 29 -47.99 -29.10 -46.64
N SER A 30 -48.02 -30.05 -45.69
CA SER A 30 -48.46 -30.06 -44.28
C SER A 30 -48.08 -31.42 -43.66
N ASN A 31 -47.66 -31.50 -42.38
CA ASN A 31 -47.30 -32.77 -41.73
C ASN A 31 -48.53 -33.65 -41.43
N PRO A 32 -48.40 -34.99 -41.60
CA PRO A 32 -48.79 -35.92 -40.53
C PRO A 32 -47.74 -37.05 -40.30
N PRO A 33 -47.87 -37.87 -39.22
CA PRO A 33 -46.69 -38.53 -38.63
C PRO A 33 -46.52 -40.05 -38.87
N GLY A 34 -45.28 -40.52 -38.75
CA GLY A 34 -44.93 -41.73 -38.01
C GLY A 34 -45.16 -43.11 -38.65
N ARG A 35 -44.07 -43.74 -39.15
CA ARG A 35 -43.95 -45.22 -39.21
C ARG A 35 -42.54 -45.68 -38.85
N ARG A 36 -42.42 -46.52 -37.80
CA ARG A 36 -41.15 -47.11 -37.34
C ARG A 36 -40.61 -48.13 -38.36
N ARG A 37 -39.32 -48.04 -38.70
CA ARG A 37 -38.51 -49.17 -39.23
C ARG A 37 -37.21 -49.27 -38.42
N ARG A 38 -36.70 -50.50 -38.24
CA ARG A 38 -35.52 -50.78 -37.39
C ARG A 38 -34.23 -50.27 -38.07
N PRO A 39 -33.24 -49.77 -37.30
CA PRO A 39 -32.01 -49.23 -37.86
C PRO A 39 -31.07 -50.33 -38.34
N VAL A 40 -30.58 -50.21 -39.58
CA VAL A 40 -29.37 -50.93 -40.03
C VAL A 40 -28.17 -50.31 -39.32
N ARG A 41 -27.40 -51.11 -38.57
CA ARG A 41 -26.21 -50.63 -37.85
C ARG A 41 -25.11 -50.25 -38.86
N SER A 42 -24.99 -48.97 -39.18
CA SER A 42 -23.78 -48.41 -39.77
C SER A 42 -22.60 -48.67 -38.82
N ARG A 43 -21.65 -49.52 -39.21
CA ARG A 43 -20.42 -49.75 -38.42
C ARG A 43 -19.68 -48.42 -38.26
N VAL A 44 -19.64 -47.88 -37.05
CA VAL A 44 -18.80 -46.71 -36.74
C VAL A 44 -17.35 -47.19 -36.68
N TRP A 45 -16.54 -46.77 -37.65
CA TRP A 45 -15.12 -47.11 -37.71
C TRP A 45 -14.31 -46.21 -36.78
N THR A 46 -13.78 -46.78 -35.69
CA THR A 46 -12.80 -46.09 -34.82
C THR A 46 -11.51 -45.77 -35.59
N ALA A 47 -10.80 -44.71 -35.18
CA ALA A 47 -9.62 -44.22 -35.91
C ALA A 47 -8.54 -45.30 -36.08
N GLY A 48 -8.14 -45.97 -34.99
CA GLY A 48 -7.15 -47.05 -35.04
C GLY A 48 -7.55 -48.23 -35.93
N ARG A 49 -8.85 -48.52 -36.09
CA ARG A 49 -9.33 -49.58 -37.00
C ARG A 49 -9.19 -49.16 -38.47
N ARG A 50 -9.47 -47.89 -38.80
CA ARG A 50 -9.18 -47.34 -40.14
C ARG A 50 -7.69 -47.38 -40.44
N VAL A 51 -6.83 -46.97 -39.50
CA VAL A 51 -5.37 -47.03 -39.68
C VAL A 51 -4.90 -48.47 -39.90
N SER A 52 -5.36 -49.43 -39.08
CA SER A 52 -5.00 -50.85 -39.24
C SER A 52 -5.40 -51.41 -40.61
N ASP A 53 -6.62 -51.13 -41.08
CA ASP A 53 -7.12 -51.68 -42.35
C ASP A 53 -6.57 -50.90 -43.58
N ILE A 54 -6.18 -49.62 -43.42
CA ILE A 54 -5.38 -48.87 -44.42
C ILE A 54 -3.99 -49.49 -44.56
N CYS A 55 -3.28 -49.75 -43.45
CA CYS A 55 -1.97 -50.41 -43.49
C CYS A 55 -2.04 -51.82 -44.10
N LYS A 56 -3.09 -52.59 -43.82
CA LYS A 56 -3.35 -53.89 -44.49
C LYS A 56 -3.61 -53.71 -45.99
N TYR A 57 -4.41 -52.73 -46.40
CA TYR A 57 -4.66 -52.45 -47.82
C TYR A 57 -3.36 -52.11 -48.57
N MET A 58 -2.51 -51.25 -47.98
CA MET A 58 -1.21 -50.87 -48.53
C MET A 58 -0.26 -52.08 -48.66
N SER A 59 -0.14 -52.88 -47.60
CA SER A 59 0.70 -54.09 -47.57
C SER A 59 0.21 -55.17 -48.55
N ASN A 60 -1.11 -55.43 -48.58
CA ASN A 60 -1.66 -56.54 -49.37
C ASN A 60 -1.82 -56.23 -50.86
N LYS A 61 -2.09 -54.96 -51.23
CA LYS A 61 -2.37 -54.57 -52.62
C LYS A 61 -1.22 -53.85 -53.32
N HIS A 62 -0.38 -53.15 -52.57
CA HIS A 62 0.73 -52.36 -53.11
C HIS A 62 2.10 -52.82 -52.59
N HIS A 63 2.15 -53.80 -51.67
CA HIS A 63 3.36 -54.33 -51.04
C HIS A 63 4.23 -53.27 -50.35
N LEU A 64 3.63 -52.13 -49.97
CA LEU A 64 4.30 -51.03 -49.28
C LEU A 64 4.08 -51.13 -47.76
N THR A 65 5.17 -51.05 -47.00
CA THR A 65 5.11 -50.73 -45.57
C THR A 65 4.67 -49.27 -45.36
N LEU A 66 4.25 -48.94 -44.14
CA LEU A 66 3.94 -47.56 -43.76
C LEU A 66 5.15 -46.62 -43.90
N ALA A 67 6.36 -47.12 -43.62
CA ALA A 67 7.60 -46.36 -43.76
C ALA A 67 7.91 -46.03 -45.24
N GLU A 68 7.74 -47.00 -46.14
CA GLU A 68 7.94 -46.79 -47.58
C GLU A 68 6.86 -45.88 -48.16
N PHE A 69 5.60 -46.02 -47.74
CA PHE A 69 4.53 -45.11 -48.14
C PHE A 69 4.79 -43.68 -47.68
N ILE A 70 5.22 -43.47 -46.43
CA ILE A 70 5.61 -42.14 -45.93
C ILE A 70 6.76 -41.58 -46.77
N ARG A 71 7.79 -42.40 -47.05
CA ARG A 71 8.93 -42.02 -47.90
C ARG A 71 8.47 -41.60 -49.30
N VAL A 72 7.69 -42.44 -49.99
CA VAL A 72 7.10 -42.16 -51.31
C VAL A 72 6.25 -40.88 -51.27
N TYR A 73 5.41 -40.71 -50.24
CA TYR A 73 4.57 -39.52 -50.08
C TYR A 73 5.36 -38.23 -49.90
N VAL A 74 6.54 -38.24 -49.27
CA VAL A 74 7.37 -37.04 -49.10
C VAL A 74 8.42 -36.83 -50.18
N THR A 75 8.80 -37.84 -50.98
CA THR A 75 9.86 -37.70 -52.01
C THR A 75 9.37 -37.62 -53.46
N THR A 76 8.23 -38.23 -53.83
CA THR A 76 7.76 -38.25 -55.22
C THR A 76 7.46 -36.85 -55.77
N GLN A 77 7.98 -36.52 -56.94
CA GLN A 77 7.44 -35.37 -57.69
C GLN A 77 6.07 -35.77 -58.27
N GLY A 78 5.20 -34.79 -58.48
CA GLY A 78 3.89 -35.02 -59.12
C GLY A 78 4.00 -34.65 -60.59
N ASP A 79 3.86 -35.62 -61.47
CA ASP A 79 4.21 -35.49 -62.89
C ASP A 79 3.23 -34.56 -63.66
N ASP A 80 2.02 -34.36 -63.13
CA ASP A 80 0.92 -33.59 -63.71
C ASP A 80 0.96 -32.08 -63.39
N GLY A 81 1.93 -31.61 -62.58
CA GLY A 81 2.04 -30.21 -62.16
C GLY A 81 0.98 -29.70 -61.17
N TYR A 82 -0.09 -30.47 -60.88
CA TYR A 82 -1.20 -30.07 -60.00
C TYR A 82 -1.14 -30.64 -58.57
N GLY A 83 0.04 -31.07 -58.12
CA GLY A 83 0.27 -31.61 -56.78
C GLY A 83 1.17 -30.73 -55.89
N ASP A 84 0.93 -30.75 -54.57
CA ASP A 84 1.83 -30.15 -53.57
C ASP A 84 3.28 -30.65 -53.79
N ARG A 85 4.25 -29.72 -53.86
CA ARG A 85 5.67 -30.06 -54.01
C ARG A 85 6.16 -30.96 -52.85
N PRO A 86 7.16 -31.85 -53.06
CA PRO A 86 7.72 -32.74 -52.03
C PRO A 86 7.96 -32.04 -50.68
N ALA A 87 8.65 -30.89 -50.67
CA ALA A 87 8.91 -30.09 -49.47
C ALA A 87 7.65 -29.56 -48.78
N THR A 88 6.56 -29.32 -49.53
CA THR A 88 5.26 -28.88 -48.97
C THR A 88 4.55 -30.04 -48.29
N ARG A 89 4.57 -31.25 -48.88
CA ARG A 89 3.99 -32.46 -48.29
C ARG A 89 4.79 -32.95 -47.08
N ALA A 90 6.12 -32.90 -47.16
CA ALA A 90 7.02 -33.14 -46.03
C ALA A 90 6.73 -32.17 -44.86
N LYS A 91 6.57 -30.87 -45.15
CA LYS A 91 6.19 -29.89 -44.13
C LYS A 91 4.80 -30.16 -43.54
N ARG A 92 3.77 -30.39 -44.36
CA ARG A 92 2.41 -30.70 -43.88
C ARG A 92 2.38 -31.95 -43.00
N LEU A 93 3.18 -32.97 -43.33
CA LEU A 93 3.33 -34.17 -42.52
C LEU A 93 4.05 -33.88 -41.19
N ALA A 94 5.13 -33.10 -41.21
CA ALA A 94 5.82 -32.66 -39.99
C ALA A 94 4.91 -31.83 -39.08
N ASP A 95 4.21 -30.82 -39.63
CA ASP A 95 3.25 -29.99 -38.90
C ASP A 95 2.12 -30.85 -38.26
N ALA A 96 1.67 -31.91 -38.95
CA ALA A 96 0.65 -32.85 -38.44
C ALA A 96 1.18 -33.83 -37.37
N ILE A 97 2.47 -34.18 -37.39
CA ILE A 97 3.12 -35.03 -36.37
C ILE A 97 3.42 -34.21 -35.11
N TYR A 98 4.02 -33.03 -35.25
CA TYR A 98 4.37 -32.14 -34.12
C TYR A 98 3.15 -31.48 -33.45
N THR A 99 1.93 -31.75 -33.90
CA THR A 99 0.68 -31.29 -33.27
C THR A 99 -0.05 -32.39 -32.50
N GLN A 100 0.44 -33.63 -32.47
CA GLN A 100 -0.13 -34.69 -31.63
C GLN A 100 0.33 -34.53 -30.16
N PRO A 101 -0.57 -34.61 -29.16
CA PRO A 101 -0.21 -34.46 -27.74
C PRO A 101 0.89 -35.44 -27.30
N GLU A 102 0.79 -36.69 -27.71
CA GLU A 102 1.68 -37.79 -27.31
C GLU A 102 3.10 -37.59 -27.84
N VAL A 103 3.22 -37.00 -29.04
CA VAL A 103 4.51 -36.63 -29.64
C VAL A 103 5.12 -35.43 -28.94
N LEU A 104 4.31 -34.46 -28.51
CA LEU A 104 4.77 -33.30 -27.75
C LEU A 104 5.22 -33.67 -26.33
N GLU A 105 4.61 -34.68 -25.70
CA GLU A 105 5.07 -35.21 -24.42
C GLU A 105 6.36 -36.03 -24.58
N ALA A 106 6.41 -36.98 -25.52
CA ALA A 106 7.64 -37.74 -25.80
C ALA A 106 8.85 -36.85 -26.17
N LEU A 107 8.62 -35.72 -26.85
CA LEU A 107 9.67 -34.75 -27.17
C LEU A 107 10.14 -33.93 -25.95
N ARG A 108 9.29 -33.71 -24.93
CA ARG A 108 9.69 -33.05 -23.67
C ARG A 108 10.61 -33.92 -22.82
N GLU A 109 10.41 -35.24 -22.82
CA GLU A 109 11.17 -36.18 -22.00
C GLU A 109 12.54 -36.56 -22.61
N HIS A 110 12.73 -36.35 -23.91
CA HIS A 110 13.93 -36.85 -24.61
C HIS A 110 15.16 -35.92 -24.44
N PRO A 111 16.30 -36.38 -23.86
CA PRO A 111 17.41 -35.50 -23.49
C PRO A 111 18.13 -34.78 -24.64
N ALA A 112 17.97 -35.24 -25.88
CA ALA A 112 18.58 -34.61 -27.06
C ALA A 112 17.66 -33.59 -27.76
N SER A 113 16.51 -33.24 -27.18
CA SER A 113 15.52 -32.31 -27.76
C SER A 113 15.94 -30.83 -27.74
N GLY A 114 17.11 -30.52 -28.30
CA GLY A 114 17.58 -29.15 -28.57
C GLY A 114 16.76 -28.40 -29.65
N MET A 115 15.68 -29.01 -30.14
CA MET A 115 14.67 -28.39 -31.00
C MET A 115 13.35 -28.27 -30.26
N ALA A 116 13.09 -27.09 -29.70
CA ALA A 116 11.71 -26.64 -29.51
C ALA A 116 11.00 -26.68 -30.88
N GLY A 117 9.83 -27.30 -30.95
CA GLY A 117 9.06 -27.45 -32.19
C GLY A 117 8.85 -26.10 -32.89
N ILE A 118 8.93 -26.08 -34.23
CA ILE A 118 9.18 -24.89 -35.08
C ILE A 118 8.36 -23.66 -34.62
N ALA A 119 8.98 -22.84 -33.77
CA ALA A 119 8.33 -21.73 -33.09
C ALA A 119 8.15 -20.55 -34.06
N SER A 120 7.11 -20.61 -34.89
CA SER A 120 6.84 -19.56 -35.86
C SER A 120 6.67 -18.21 -35.17
N VAL A 121 7.25 -17.15 -35.76
CA VAL A 121 7.14 -15.78 -35.23
C VAL A 121 5.67 -15.34 -35.08
N LYS A 122 4.76 -15.90 -35.89
CA LYS A 122 3.31 -15.70 -35.79
C LYS A 122 2.70 -16.32 -34.53
N ALA A 123 3.18 -17.49 -34.07
CA ALA A 123 2.74 -18.13 -32.83
C ALA A 123 3.24 -17.35 -31.61
N LEU A 124 4.54 -17.05 -31.55
CA LEU A 124 5.12 -16.27 -30.44
C LEU A 124 4.49 -14.87 -30.31
N ARG A 125 4.21 -14.19 -31.42
CA ARG A 125 3.47 -12.90 -31.41
C ARG A 125 2.03 -13.04 -30.89
N LYS A 126 1.37 -14.19 -31.09
CA LYS A 126 0.03 -14.44 -30.52
C LYS A 126 0.09 -14.61 -29.00
N GLU A 127 1.05 -15.38 -28.51
CA GLU A 127 1.30 -15.56 -27.07
C GLU A 127 1.65 -14.23 -26.38
N MET A 128 2.55 -13.44 -26.96
CA MET A 128 2.88 -12.11 -26.43
C MET A 128 1.67 -11.16 -26.41
N LYS A 129 0.70 -11.32 -27.33
CA LYS A 129 -0.55 -10.54 -27.32
C LYS A 129 -1.50 -11.03 -26.22
N ALA A 130 -1.58 -12.33 -25.96
CA ALA A 130 -2.35 -12.88 -24.84
C ALA A 130 -1.80 -12.46 -23.45
N LEU A 131 -0.50 -12.16 -23.34
CA LEU A 131 0.10 -11.54 -22.15
C LEU A 131 -0.23 -10.05 -22.01
N GLU A 132 -0.32 -9.31 -23.11
CA GLU A 132 -0.72 -7.89 -23.15
C GLU A 132 -2.22 -7.71 -22.81
N GLU A 133 -3.08 -8.49 -23.47
CA GLU A 133 -4.54 -8.43 -23.31
C GLU A 133 -5.03 -8.85 -21.92
N ALA A 134 -4.18 -9.52 -21.14
CA ALA A 134 -4.48 -9.92 -19.77
C ALA A 134 -4.51 -8.76 -18.75
N GLY A 135 -3.88 -7.61 -19.04
CA GLY A 135 -3.86 -6.45 -18.14
C GLY A 135 -2.98 -6.58 -16.87
N ASP A 136 -2.34 -7.74 -16.69
CA ASP A 136 -1.35 -8.01 -15.65
C ASP A 136 -0.03 -7.23 -15.86
N MET A 137 1.07 -7.65 -15.22
CA MET A 137 2.39 -6.98 -15.29
C MET A 137 2.99 -6.87 -16.71
N PHE A 138 2.48 -7.65 -17.68
CA PHE A 138 2.83 -7.59 -19.10
C PHE A 138 1.90 -6.69 -19.94
N GLY A 139 0.85 -6.13 -19.33
CA GLY A 139 -0.08 -5.18 -19.94
C GLY A 139 0.28 -3.71 -19.70
N ALA A 140 -0.66 -2.83 -20.00
CA ALA A 140 -0.49 -1.39 -19.84
C ALA A 140 -0.66 -0.99 -18.38
N TYR A 141 0.22 -0.12 -17.87
CA TYR A 141 0.04 0.45 -16.55
C TYR A 141 -1.23 1.29 -16.53
N ARG A 142 -2.20 0.88 -15.72
CA ARG A 142 -3.33 1.70 -15.28
C ARG A 142 -3.08 2.04 -13.82
N VAL A 143 -3.22 3.32 -13.46
CA VAL A 143 -3.31 3.70 -12.06
C VAL A 143 -4.67 3.22 -11.57
N ASP A 144 -4.70 2.39 -10.53
CA ASP A 144 -5.92 1.66 -10.18
C ASP A 144 -7.00 2.59 -9.60
N ARG A 145 -8.16 2.64 -10.28
CA ARG A 145 -9.35 3.38 -9.82
C ARG A 145 -10.10 2.62 -8.73
N GLY A 146 -9.43 2.35 -7.62
CA GLY A 146 -10.00 1.81 -6.39
C GLY A 146 -10.35 0.31 -6.43
N GLN A 147 -9.81 -0.44 -5.49
CA GLN A 147 -10.37 -1.75 -5.11
C GLN A 147 -11.63 -1.52 -4.26
N GLU A 148 -12.79 -1.38 -4.89
CA GLU A 148 -14.08 -1.52 -4.19
C GLU A 148 -14.63 -2.94 -4.34
N LYS A 149 -14.79 -3.62 -3.19
CA LYS A 149 -15.62 -4.84 -2.95
C LYS A 149 -15.09 -6.15 -3.55
N THR A 150 -15.16 -7.34 -2.93
CA THR A 150 -15.49 -7.90 -1.58
C THR A 150 -15.15 -9.42 -1.64
N PRO A 151 -15.29 -10.30 -0.60
CA PRO A 151 -15.85 -10.14 0.76
C PRO A 151 -14.93 -10.62 1.91
N GLN A 152 -15.49 -10.72 3.11
CA GLN A 152 -14.86 -11.19 4.36
C GLN A 152 -14.32 -12.63 4.31
N ALA A 153 -13.09 -12.84 4.80
CA ALA A 153 -12.69 -13.97 5.64
C ALA A 153 -11.36 -13.66 6.36
N ASP A 154 -11.23 -14.20 7.58
CA ASP A 154 -10.04 -14.29 8.47
C ASP A 154 -9.26 -13.02 8.87
N ILE A 155 -8.80 -13.05 10.13
CA ILE A 155 -8.12 -11.95 10.81
C ILE A 155 -6.61 -12.23 10.82
N GLY A 156 -5.86 -11.50 10.01
CA GLY A 156 -4.40 -11.45 10.03
C GLY A 156 -3.89 -10.07 10.45
N GLN A 157 -2.78 -10.01 11.20
CA GLN A 157 -2.18 -8.73 11.60
C GLN A 157 -1.37 -8.13 10.45
N GLU A 158 -1.82 -7.00 9.92
CA GLU A 158 -1.01 -6.14 9.05
C GLU A 158 -0.90 -4.72 9.65
N GLY A 159 0.34 -4.34 9.98
CA GLY A 159 0.67 -2.96 10.37
C GLY A 159 0.47 -1.98 9.22
N GLN A 160 0.42 -0.68 9.52
CA GLN A 160 0.59 0.36 8.50
C GLN A 160 1.67 1.35 8.94
N PRO A 161 2.37 2.00 7.99
CA PRO A 161 3.61 2.70 8.28
C PRO A 161 3.51 4.23 8.33
N GLU A 162 4.51 4.82 8.97
CA GLU A 162 4.73 6.25 9.09
C GLU A 162 5.60 6.77 7.93
N ASP A 163 5.09 7.73 7.16
CA ASP A 163 5.78 8.67 6.26
C ASP A 163 6.79 8.15 5.20
N GLY A 164 7.04 6.84 5.11
CA GLY A 164 7.77 6.18 4.00
C GLY A 164 6.92 5.92 2.75
N GLN A 165 5.63 6.29 2.77
CA GLN A 165 4.56 5.68 1.97
C GLN A 165 4.74 5.67 0.44
N ILE A 166 5.55 6.55 -0.17
CA ILE A 166 5.84 6.45 -1.62
C ILE A 166 6.88 5.36 -1.91
N LEU A 167 7.92 5.21 -1.07
CA LEU A 167 8.84 4.07 -1.18
C LEU A 167 8.08 2.79 -0.89
N GLU A 168 7.35 2.74 0.23
CA GLU A 168 6.63 1.55 0.68
C GLU A 168 5.49 1.16 -0.25
N ALA A 169 4.80 2.11 -0.91
CA ALA A 169 3.84 1.75 -1.96
C ALA A 169 4.54 1.06 -3.15
N TYR A 170 5.71 1.54 -3.58
CA TYR A 170 6.46 0.86 -4.64
C TYR A 170 7.16 -0.42 -4.17
N GLU A 171 7.50 -0.56 -2.88
CA GLU A 171 8.10 -1.77 -2.30
C GLU A 171 7.07 -2.86 -1.97
N CYS A 172 5.85 -2.51 -1.54
CA CYS A 172 4.70 -3.42 -1.57
C CYS A 172 4.39 -3.83 -3.01
N ILE A 173 4.23 -2.88 -3.95
CA ILE A 173 4.04 -3.21 -5.37
C ILE A 173 5.21 -4.04 -5.96
N LEU A 174 6.42 -4.01 -5.36
CA LEU A 174 7.57 -4.84 -5.73
C LEU A 174 7.73 -6.16 -4.95
N GLY A 175 7.12 -6.29 -3.78
CA GLY A 175 7.04 -7.52 -2.97
C GLY A 175 5.82 -8.38 -3.32
N ASP A 176 4.66 -7.72 -3.49
CA ASP A 176 3.43 -8.24 -4.10
C ASP A 176 3.62 -8.49 -5.60
N LEU A 177 4.69 -7.96 -6.19
CA LEU A 177 5.29 -8.48 -7.42
C LEU A 177 5.93 -9.85 -7.14
N GLN A 178 5.05 -10.82 -6.92
CA GLN A 178 5.33 -12.22 -7.00
C GLN A 178 5.84 -12.51 -8.42
N PHE A 179 7.16 -12.42 -8.63
CA PHE A 179 7.84 -12.80 -9.87
C PHE A 179 7.52 -14.25 -10.27
N GLU A 180 7.09 -15.05 -9.30
CA GLU A 180 6.58 -16.40 -9.46
C GLU A 180 5.19 -16.40 -10.12
N ASP A 181 4.29 -15.48 -9.77
CA ASP A 181 3.02 -15.29 -10.48
C ASP A 181 3.21 -14.70 -11.88
N MET A 182 4.13 -13.74 -12.05
CA MET A 182 4.56 -13.33 -13.40
C MET A 182 5.01 -14.56 -14.22
N SER A 183 5.84 -15.44 -13.64
CA SER A 183 6.27 -16.66 -14.33
C SER A 183 5.13 -17.63 -14.61
N LYS A 184 4.21 -17.87 -13.65
CA LYS A 184 3.01 -18.70 -13.85
C LYS A 184 2.17 -18.17 -15.02
N GLN A 185 2.03 -16.85 -15.14
CA GLN A 185 1.35 -16.22 -16.28
C GLN A 185 2.07 -16.45 -17.61
N VAL A 186 3.41 -16.38 -17.66
CA VAL A 186 4.17 -16.75 -18.89
C VAL A 186 3.97 -18.23 -19.21
N THR A 187 4.08 -19.14 -18.24
CA THR A 187 3.87 -20.58 -18.45
C THR A 187 2.44 -20.88 -18.96
N THR A 188 1.43 -20.17 -18.45
CA THR A 188 0.01 -20.40 -18.78
C THR A 188 -0.41 -19.77 -20.10
N ARG A 189 -0.01 -18.52 -20.37
CA ARG A 189 -0.48 -17.73 -21.53
C ARG A 189 0.51 -17.68 -22.69
N ALA A 190 1.78 -18.03 -22.45
CA ALA A 190 2.85 -18.05 -23.44
C ALA A 190 3.74 -19.32 -23.33
N PRO A 191 3.16 -20.54 -23.39
CA PRO A 191 3.89 -21.79 -23.15
C PRO A 191 5.01 -22.07 -24.18
N LEU A 192 4.89 -21.64 -25.44
CA LEU A 192 5.96 -21.81 -26.43
C LEU A 192 7.13 -20.86 -26.14
N LEU A 193 6.85 -19.59 -25.79
CA LEU A 193 7.86 -18.65 -25.35
C LEU A 193 8.55 -19.10 -24.04
N PHE A 194 7.77 -19.61 -23.08
CA PHE A 194 8.30 -20.17 -21.83
C PHE A 194 9.23 -21.35 -22.09
N GLY A 195 8.78 -22.32 -22.91
CA GLY A 195 9.58 -23.49 -23.27
C GLY A 195 10.85 -23.14 -24.03
N LEU A 196 10.77 -22.18 -24.96
CA LEU A 196 11.93 -21.67 -25.71
C LEU A 196 12.94 -20.98 -24.79
N LEU A 197 12.50 -20.07 -23.92
CA LEU A 197 13.39 -19.38 -22.99
C LEU A 197 14.01 -20.34 -21.98
N ASN A 198 13.23 -21.26 -21.41
CA ASN A 198 13.74 -22.27 -20.48
C ASN A 198 14.77 -23.20 -21.16
N GLY A 199 14.49 -23.67 -22.38
CA GLY A 199 15.42 -24.50 -23.16
C GLY A 199 16.72 -23.78 -23.55
N LEU A 200 16.66 -22.46 -23.85
CA LEU A 200 17.84 -21.64 -24.11
C LEU A 200 18.66 -21.34 -22.85
N MET A 201 18.04 -21.34 -21.68
CA MET A 201 18.70 -21.09 -20.38
C MET A 201 19.17 -22.38 -19.67
N ALA A 202 18.74 -23.54 -20.14
CA ALA A 202 19.17 -24.84 -19.65
C ALA A 202 20.69 -25.06 -19.85
N PRO A 203 21.38 -25.77 -18.93
CA PRO A 203 22.80 -26.07 -19.10
C PRO A 203 23.01 -27.10 -20.22
N LYS A 204 23.93 -26.83 -21.15
CA LYS A 204 24.32 -27.77 -22.24
C LYS A 204 24.88 -29.12 -21.75
N THR A 205 25.17 -29.26 -20.45
CA THR A 205 25.63 -30.49 -19.83
C THR A 205 25.26 -30.45 -18.36
N GLU A 206 24.51 -31.44 -17.88
CA GLU A 206 24.21 -31.57 -16.46
C GLU A 206 25.42 -32.11 -15.69
N ARG A 207 25.71 -31.46 -14.57
CA ARG A 207 26.89 -31.72 -13.74
C ARG A 207 26.53 -32.63 -12.58
N LYS A 208 26.86 -33.92 -12.71
CA LYS A 208 26.63 -34.94 -11.67
C LYS A 208 27.35 -34.66 -10.34
N ASP A 209 28.34 -33.76 -10.34
CA ASP A 209 29.05 -33.25 -9.16
C ASP A 209 28.22 -32.30 -8.28
N ARG A 210 26.99 -31.92 -8.68
CA ARG A 210 26.19 -30.88 -8.01
C ARG A 210 24.71 -31.25 -7.93
N PRO A 211 23.97 -30.77 -6.92
CA PRO A 211 22.52 -30.86 -6.93
C PRO A 211 21.94 -30.15 -8.18
N PRO A 212 20.79 -30.61 -8.70
CA PRO A 212 20.08 -29.94 -9.79
C PRO A 212 19.89 -28.45 -9.49
N ARG A 213 20.02 -27.60 -10.52
CA ARG A 213 19.77 -26.17 -10.34
C ARG A 213 18.28 -25.95 -10.11
N ASP A 214 17.97 -25.37 -8.96
CA ASP A 214 16.65 -24.84 -8.60
C ASP A 214 16.00 -24.07 -9.77
N PRO A 215 14.87 -24.56 -10.32
CA PRO A 215 14.20 -23.96 -11.48
C PRO A 215 13.54 -22.60 -11.15
N VAL A 216 13.21 -22.32 -9.89
CA VAL A 216 12.58 -21.05 -9.47
C VAL A 216 13.52 -19.87 -9.76
N LYS A 217 14.83 -20.09 -9.72
CA LYS A 217 15.85 -19.08 -10.07
C LYS A 217 15.90 -18.74 -11.57
N PHE A 218 15.32 -19.56 -12.44
CA PHE A 218 15.16 -19.28 -13.86
C PHE A 218 13.82 -18.60 -14.15
N ASN A 219 12.74 -19.03 -13.50
CA ASN A 219 11.39 -18.44 -13.62
C ASN A 219 11.39 -16.91 -13.50
N ARG A 220 12.06 -16.35 -12.47
CA ARG A 220 12.17 -14.89 -12.27
C ARG A 220 12.89 -14.17 -13.43
N ARG A 221 13.86 -14.83 -14.06
CA ARG A 221 14.59 -14.30 -15.24
C ARG A 221 13.74 -14.38 -16.51
N ILE A 222 13.01 -15.48 -16.69
CA ILE A 222 12.08 -15.66 -17.82
C ILE A 222 10.98 -14.58 -17.76
N ALA A 223 10.43 -14.29 -16.58
CA ALA A 223 9.48 -13.19 -16.39
C ALA A 223 10.04 -11.83 -16.83
N ILE A 224 11.26 -11.47 -16.41
CA ILE A 224 11.91 -10.19 -16.79
C ILE A 224 12.17 -10.15 -18.30
N ILE A 225 12.72 -11.22 -18.90
CA ILE A 225 12.97 -11.28 -20.35
C ILE A 225 11.66 -11.15 -21.14
N THR A 226 10.59 -11.83 -20.72
CA THR A 226 9.27 -11.71 -21.34
C THR A 226 8.71 -10.29 -21.19
N SER A 227 8.96 -9.59 -20.07
CA SER A 227 8.58 -8.18 -19.92
C SER A 227 9.32 -7.27 -20.88
N ILE A 228 10.65 -7.43 -21.03
CA ILE A 228 11.45 -6.66 -22.01
C ILE A 228 10.91 -6.90 -23.43
N LEU A 229 10.62 -8.16 -23.79
CA LEU A 229 10.07 -8.51 -25.10
C LEU A 229 8.68 -7.90 -25.33
N CYS A 230 7.78 -7.92 -24.34
CA CYS A 230 6.45 -7.32 -24.47
C CYS A 230 6.53 -5.79 -24.59
N TYR A 231 7.31 -5.12 -23.72
CA TYR A 231 7.53 -3.68 -23.77
C TYR A 231 8.18 -3.23 -25.09
N SER A 232 9.14 -3.99 -25.61
CA SER A 232 9.78 -3.73 -26.90
C SER A 232 8.84 -3.91 -28.10
N ARG A 233 7.75 -4.69 -27.94
CA ARG A 233 6.71 -4.89 -28.96
C ARG A 233 5.61 -3.82 -28.88
N ALA A 234 5.24 -3.42 -27.67
CA ALA A 234 4.12 -2.53 -27.38
C ALA A 234 4.46 -1.63 -26.19
N SER A 235 5.23 -0.57 -26.41
CA SER A 235 5.71 0.32 -25.34
C SER A 235 4.60 1.08 -24.61
N GLU A 236 3.42 1.25 -25.23
CA GLU A 236 2.22 1.79 -24.59
C GLU A 236 1.32 0.69 -23.98
N GLY A 237 1.25 -0.48 -24.63
CA GLY A 237 0.40 -1.62 -24.27
C GLY A 237 0.99 -2.58 -23.24
N SER A 238 2.30 -2.54 -22.98
CA SER A 238 3.05 -3.51 -22.16
C SER A 238 4.10 -2.82 -21.27
N ASN A 239 3.70 -1.76 -20.55
CA ASN A 239 4.60 -0.95 -19.72
C ASN A 239 4.38 -1.08 -18.19
N LYS A 240 3.49 -1.95 -17.70
CA LYS A 240 3.21 -2.07 -16.25
C LYS A 240 4.47 -2.34 -15.42
N PHE A 241 5.26 -3.37 -15.76
CA PHE A 241 6.53 -3.64 -15.07
C PHE A 241 7.61 -2.54 -15.31
N PRO A 242 7.96 -2.14 -16.55
CA PRO A 242 8.98 -1.10 -16.78
C PRO A 242 8.69 0.26 -16.13
N ARG A 243 7.42 0.64 -15.98
CA ARG A 243 7.00 1.88 -15.33
C ARG A 243 7.14 1.80 -13.80
N VAL A 244 6.65 0.72 -13.19
CA VAL A 244 6.82 0.44 -11.73
C VAL A 244 8.29 0.38 -11.36
N PHE A 245 9.08 -0.42 -12.09
CA PHE A 245 10.50 -0.60 -11.80
C PHE A 245 11.29 0.70 -12.01
N GLY A 246 10.95 1.50 -13.02
CA GLY A 246 11.53 2.83 -13.23
C GLY A 246 11.22 3.82 -12.08
N ALA A 247 9.99 3.81 -11.56
CA ALA A 247 9.57 4.65 -10.44
C ALA A 247 10.23 4.26 -9.12
N PHE A 248 10.33 2.96 -8.82
CA PHE A 248 11.06 2.45 -7.66
C PHE A 248 12.54 2.86 -7.68
N LEU A 249 13.23 2.66 -8.82
CA LEU A 249 14.63 3.05 -8.98
C LEU A 249 14.80 4.58 -8.81
N HIS A 250 13.91 5.38 -9.39
CA HIS A 250 13.92 6.84 -9.22
C HIS A 250 13.75 7.24 -7.75
N SER A 251 12.82 6.60 -7.03
CA SER A 251 12.57 6.84 -5.60
C SER A 251 13.77 6.44 -4.72
N ASN A 252 14.47 5.37 -5.09
CA ASN A 252 15.76 4.95 -4.52
C ASN A 252 16.96 5.84 -4.94
N GLY A 253 16.72 7.05 -5.45
CA GLY A 253 17.76 8.03 -5.78
C GLY A 253 18.64 7.64 -6.98
N VAL A 254 18.25 6.66 -7.80
CA VAL A 254 19.04 6.20 -8.94
C VAL A 254 19.18 7.31 -9.97
N LYS A 255 20.41 7.80 -10.13
CA LYS A 255 20.76 8.94 -11.00
C LYS A 255 20.25 8.72 -12.41
N ARG A 256 19.68 9.76 -13.02
CA ARG A 256 19.11 9.74 -14.38
C ARG A 256 19.95 9.01 -15.44
N ARG A 257 21.28 9.13 -15.44
CA ARG A 257 22.16 8.42 -16.39
C ARG A 257 22.03 6.89 -16.32
N VAL A 258 21.72 6.33 -15.15
CA VAL A 258 21.49 4.89 -14.94
C VAL A 258 20.07 4.51 -15.35
N LEU A 259 19.07 5.33 -15.08
CA LEU A 259 17.70 5.13 -15.59
C LEU A 259 17.67 5.17 -17.13
N ASP A 260 18.30 6.17 -17.75
CA ASP A 260 18.39 6.30 -19.20
C ASP A 260 19.22 5.17 -19.86
N LEU A 261 20.08 4.46 -19.10
CA LEU A 261 20.79 3.24 -19.53
C LEU A 261 19.92 1.98 -19.39
N LEU A 262 19.26 1.79 -18.24
CA LEU A 262 18.34 0.66 -18.02
C LEU A 262 17.13 0.72 -18.97
N HIS A 263 16.74 1.92 -19.38
CA HIS A 263 15.75 2.15 -20.43
C HIS A 263 16.22 1.65 -21.81
N GLN A 264 17.49 1.82 -22.17
CA GLN A 264 18.05 1.25 -23.41
C GLN A 264 18.07 -0.28 -23.40
N PHE A 265 18.13 -0.91 -22.22
CA PHE A 265 17.97 -2.35 -22.05
C PHE A 265 16.49 -2.81 -21.98
N GLY A 266 15.53 -1.89 -22.09
CA GLY A 266 14.09 -2.19 -21.99
C GLY A 266 13.63 -2.62 -20.60
N LEU A 267 14.46 -2.44 -19.56
CA LEU A 267 14.15 -2.83 -18.18
C LEU A 267 13.22 -1.82 -17.49
N CYS A 268 13.31 -0.54 -17.86
CA CYS A 268 12.42 0.51 -17.33
C CYS A 268 11.96 1.49 -18.42
N GLU A 269 10.96 2.32 -18.08
CA GLU A 269 10.63 3.52 -18.85
C GLU A 269 11.72 4.59 -18.63
N GLY A 270 12.04 5.38 -19.66
CA GLY A 270 13.05 6.45 -19.56
C GLY A 270 12.64 7.55 -18.58
N TYR A 271 13.59 8.38 -18.14
CA TYR A 271 13.38 9.35 -17.06
C TYR A 271 12.13 10.24 -17.22
N LYS A 272 11.86 10.74 -18.44
CA LYS A 272 10.65 11.54 -18.75
C LYS A 272 9.34 10.75 -18.63
N GLY A 273 9.37 9.44 -18.81
CA GLY A 273 8.22 8.57 -18.64
C GLY A 273 7.90 8.32 -17.17
N VAL A 274 8.94 8.00 -16.39
CA VAL A 274 8.84 7.88 -14.93
C VAL A 274 8.35 9.18 -14.30
N HIS A 275 8.87 10.34 -14.71
CA HIS A 275 8.42 11.63 -14.16
C HIS A 275 6.93 11.89 -14.46
N ARG A 276 6.46 11.70 -15.71
CA ARG A 276 5.02 11.80 -16.06
C ARG A 276 4.14 10.81 -15.31
N HIS A 277 4.65 9.63 -14.97
CA HIS A 277 3.92 8.69 -14.11
C HIS A 277 3.79 9.23 -12.69
N LEU A 278 4.87 9.75 -12.10
CA LEU A 278 4.86 10.35 -10.75
C LEU A 278 3.97 11.60 -10.70
N GLU A 279 4.00 12.46 -11.73
CA GLU A 279 3.04 13.57 -11.92
C GLU A 279 1.59 13.05 -11.90
N SER A 280 1.27 11.99 -12.68
CA SER A 280 -0.08 11.42 -12.73
C SER A 280 -0.53 10.78 -11.41
N VAL A 281 0.39 10.20 -10.64
CA VAL A 281 0.12 9.68 -9.29
C VAL A 281 -0.13 10.84 -8.31
N ALA A 282 0.69 11.90 -8.38
CA ALA A 282 0.52 13.09 -7.55
C ALA A 282 -0.83 13.80 -7.79
N GLU A 283 -1.28 13.92 -9.04
CA GLU A 283 -2.61 14.48 -9.33
C GLU A 283 -3.77 13.60 -8.82
N GLN A 284 -3.60 12.28 -8.77
CA GLN A 284 -4.60 11.38 -8.15
C GLN A 284 -4.55 11.40 -6.62
N ALA A 285 -3.38 11.62 -6.02
CA ALA A 285 -3.25 11.88 -4.59
C ALA A 285 -3.93 13.21 -4.21
N LYS A 286 -3.65 14.31 -4.93
CA LYS A 286 -4.36 15.59 -4.79
C LYS A 286 -5.87 15.44 -4.95
N GLY A 287 -6.32 14.74 -5.99
CA GLY A 287 -7.73 14.40 -6.22
C GLY A 287 -8.35 13.48 -5.16
N THR A 288 -7.55 12.91 -4.25
CA THR A 288 -8.01 12.14 -3.08
C THR A 288 -8.02 13.00 -1.82
N VAL A 289 -6.98 13.81 -1.58
CA VAL A 289 -6.95 14.83 -0.51
C VAL A 289 -8.12 15.81 -0.66
N ARG A 290 -8.39 16.29 -1.89
CA ARG A 290 -9.56 17.12 -2.20
C ARG A 290 -10.86 16.46 -1.75
N ARG A 291 -11.07 15.21 -2.18
CA ARG A 291 -12.29 14.45 -1.84
C ARG A 291 -12.43 14.19 -0.35
N TYR A 292 -11.32 14.05 0.40
CA TYR A 292 -11.34 13.92 1.86
C TYR A 292 -11.74 15.23 2.52
N GLY A 293 -11.06 16.35 2.23
CA GLY A 293 -11.37 17.64 2.85
C GLY A 293 -12.79 18.15 2.59
N GLN A 294 -13.38 17.74 1.47
CA GLN A 294 -14.78 18.03 1.14
C GLN A 294 -15.79 17.22 2.00
N GLN A 295 -15.43 16.08 2.61
CA GLN A 295 -16.35 15.31 3.47
C GLN A 295 -16.66 16.07 4.77
N LEU A 296 -17.92 16.03 5.23
CA LEU A 296 -18.40 16.82 6.38
C LEU A 296 -17.73 16.45 7.73
N ASP A 297 -17.09 15.29 7.81
CA ASP A 297 -16.33 14.76 8.95
C ASP A 297 -14.81 14.95 8.82
N ALA A 298 -14.35 15.77 7.88
CA ALA A 298 -12.92 16.07 7.69
C ALA A 298 -12.36 16.99 8.78
N CYS A 299 -11.39 16.47 9.53
CA CYS A 299 -10.50 17.20 10.41
C CYS A 299 -9.13 17.39 9.75
N VAL A 300 -8.39 18.40 10.18
CA VAL A 300 -7.01 18.65 9.73
C VAL A 300 -6.07 18.65 10.92
N VAL A 301 -4.89 18.06 10.79
CA VAL A 301 -3.76 18.29 11.71
C VAL A 301 -2.61 18.90 10.91
N TYR A 302 -1.97 19.95 11.43
CA TYR A 302 -0.77 20.54 10.84
C TYR A 302 0.19 21.09 11.89
N ASP A 303 1.49 21.10 11.57
CA ASP A 303 2.58 21.58 12.44
C ASP A 303 3.76 22.09 11.57
N ASN A 304 4.63 22.88 12.17
CA ASN A 304 5.83 23.44 11.54
C ASN A 304 6.90 22.36 11.30
N PHE A 305 7.65 22.54 10.22
CA PHE A 305 8.81 21.73 9.86
C PHE A 305 9.92 22.66 9.36
N ASP A 306 10.93 22.89 10.20
CA ASP A 306 12.13 23.62 9.82
C ASP A 306 13.13 22.69 9.12
N TYR A 307 13.46 22.98 7.87
CA TYR A 307 14.58 22.34 7.18
C TYR A 307 15.63 23.36 6.71
N ARG A 308 16.90 22.93 6.69
CA ARG A 308 18.00 23.76 6.19
C ARG A 308 18.29 23.42 4.74
N GLU A 309 18.07 24.36 3.82
CA GLU A 309 18.29 24.10 2.40
C GLU A 309 19.79 24.12 2.05
N GLY A 310 20.35 22.94 1.83
CA GLY A 310 21.75 22.75 1.49
C GLY A 310 22.09 23.23 0.08
N ILE A 311 22.66 24.43 -0.04
CA ILE A 311 23.00 25.02 -1.33
C ILE A 311 24.15 24.25 -2.00
N LYS A 312 23.89 23.78 -3.23
CA LYS A 312 24.81 22.96 -4.05
C LYS A 312 26.02 23.73 -4.61
N HIS A 313 25.96 25.06 -4.63
CA HIS A 313 27.02 25.96 -5.08
C HIS A 313 27.21 27.10 -4.08
N GLN A 314 28.25 26.99 -3.25
CA GLN A 314 28.62 28.00 -2.24
C GLN A 314 29.24 29.23 -2.94
N LEU A 315 28.39 30.14 -3.39
CA LEU A 315 28.78 31.50 -3.79
C LEU A 315 28.65 32.44 -2.59
N ILE A 316 29.39 33.56 -2.59
CA ILE A 316 29.38 34.53 -1.49
C ILE A 316 27.97 35.12 -1.25
N SER A 317 27.13 35.22 -2.28
CA SER A 317 25.73 35.63 -2.20
C SER A 317 24.75 34.56 -1.71
N ASN A 318 25.18 33.30 -1.62
CA ASN A 318 24.29 32.14 -1.49
C ASN A 318 24.55 31.42 -0.15
N HIS A 319 23.91 31.90 0.91
CA HIS A 319 23.96 31.30 2.24
C HIS A 319 22.86 30.24 2.41
N ALA A 320 23.18 29.15 3.12
CA ALA A 320 22.23 28.05 3.36
C ALA A 320 21.06 28.51 4.25
N GLU A 321 19.91 28.74 3.62
CA GLU A 321 18.67 29.24 4.21
C GLU A 321 18.02 28.20 5.15
N MET A 322 17.43 28.66 6.25
CA MET A 322 16.51 27.87 7.07
C MET A 322 15.10 28.17 6.59
N ARG A 323 14.36 27.13 6.20
CA ARG A 323 13.00 27.22 5.67
C ARG A 323 12.04 26.57 6.64
N SER A 324 11.28 27.40 7.34
CA SER A 324 10.08 27.01 8.06
C SER A 324 8.96 26.79 7.05
N VAL A 325 8.57 25.53 6.88
CA VAL A 325 7.42 25.13 6.06
C VAL A 325 6.42 24.39 6.94
N THR A 326 5.20 24.19 6.47
CA THR A 326 4.15 23.50 7.23
C THR A 326 3.89 22.12 6.65
N THR A 327 3.76 21.12 7.52
CA THR A 327 3.33 19.77 7.16
C THR A 327 1.97 19.48 7.77
N GLY A 328 1.19 18.58 7.18
CA GLY A 328 -0.12 18.25 7.72
C GLY A 328 -0.80 17.05 7.06
N LYS A 329 -1.87 16.59 7.70
CA LYS A 329 -2.67 15.43 7.29
C LYS A 329 -4.16 15.75 7.46
N VAL A 330 -4.98 15.41 6.46
CA VAL A 330 -6.44 15.39 6.61
C VAL A 330 -6.86 14.01 7.12
N PHE A 331 -7.78 13.96 8.08
CA PHE A 331 -8.28 12.72 8.66
C PHE A 331 -9.77 12.79 8.96
N ARG A 332 -10.42 11.65 9.11
CA ARG A 332 -11.86 11.58 9.38
C ARG A 332 -12.13 11.53 10.89
N GLY A 333 -12.91 12.47 11.40
CA GLY A 333 -13.41 12.46 12.78
C GLY A 333 -14.52 11.42 12.93
N ALA A 334 -14.17 10.22 13.41
CA ALA A 334 -15.08 9.07 13.43
C ALA A 334 -16.42 9.30 14.16
N ASP A 335 -16.43 10.21 15.13
CA ASP A 335 -17.57 10.51 15.99
C ASP A 335 -18.18 11.90 15.69
N ILE A 336 -17.79 12.53 14.56
CA ILE A 336 -18.46 13.74 14.04
C ILE A 336 -19.85 13.36 13.48
N PRO A 337 -20.92 14.12 13.79
CA PRO A 337 -22.25 13.87 13.23
C PRO A 337 -22.26 13.82 11.69
N THR A 338 -23.11 12.98 11.11
CA THR A 338 -23.23 12.80 9.64
C THR A 338 -23.59 14.07 8.87
N GLY A 339 -24.13 15.09 9.54
CA GLY A 339 -24.39 16.41 8.99
C GLY A 339 -23.25 17.43 9.16
N GLY A 340 -22.07 16.98 9.59
CA GLY A 340 -20.93 17.82 9.97
C GLY A 340 -21.10 18.53 11.31
N LEU A 341 -20.01 19.12 11.80
CA LEU A 341 -20.06 20.12 12.86
C LEU A 341 -20.63 21.43 12.29
N LYS A 342 -21.51 22.10 13.03
CA LYS A 342 -22.23 23.31 12.58
C LYS A 342 -22.08 24.45 13.57
N ARG A 343 -22.09 25.69 13.09
CA ARG A 343 -21.96 26.91 13.90
C ARG A 343 -22.90 26.92 15.12
N SER A 344 -24.12 26.42 14.96
CA SER A 344 -25.12 26.27 16.02
C SER A 344 -24.82 25.23 17.11
N MET A 345 -23.66 24.55 17.04
CA MET A 345 -23.16 23.61 18.07
C MET A 345 -22.05 24.24 18.93
N LEU A 346 -21.57 25.45 18.58
CA LEU A 346 -20.44 26.10 19.24
C LEU A 346 -20.91 27.22 20.18
N HIS A 347 -21.06 26.87 21.45
CA HIS A 347 -21.50 27.78 22.51
C HIS A 347 -20.29 28.53 23.13
N ARG A 348 -19.85 29.63 22.50
CA ARG A 348 -18.74 30.47 23.02
C ARG A 348 -19.15 31.27 24.27
N GLU A 349 -20.45 31.40 24.50
CA GLU A 349 -21.09 32.08 25.63
C GLU A 349 -21.10 31.26 26.93
N VAL A 350 -20.73 29.98 26.88
CA VAL A 350 -20.57 29.10 28.04
C VAL A 350 -19.07 28.89 28.28
N PRO A 351 -18.40 29.71 29.13
CA PRO A 351 -16.99 29.52 29.43
C PRO A 351 -16.78 28.29 30.31
N LEU A 352 -15.74 27.51 30.03
CA LEU A 352 -15.22 26.54 30.99
C LEU A 352 -14.61 27.29 32.17
N THR A 353 -15.03 26.94 33.38
CA THR A 353 -14.49 27.46 34.63
C THR A 353 -13.30 26.63 35.11
N ILE A 354 -12.59 27.13 36.13
CA ILE A 354 -11.58 26.33 36.85
C ILE A 354 -12.27 25.19 37.62
N GLU A 355 -13.52 25.39 38.05
CA GLU A 355 -14.31 24.42 38.81
C GLU A 355 -14.73 23.22 37.92
N ASP A 356 -15.09 23.45 36.66
CA ASP A 356 -15.35 22.37 35.69
C ASP A 356 -14.14 21.43 35.51
N LEU A 357 -12.92 21.97 35.63
CA LEU A 357 -11.69 21.20 35.56
C LEU A 357 -11.39 20.51 36.91
N LEU A 358 -11.47 21.24 38.02
CA LEU A 358 -11.20 20.75 39.39
C LEU A 358 -12.31 19.85 39.99
N TYR A 359 -13.42 19.65 39.28
CA TYR A 359 -14.47 18.69 39.64
C TYR A 359 -14.73 17.64 38.54
N SER A 360 -13.91 17.60 37.48
CA SER A 360 -13.99 16.55 36.46
C SER A 360 -13.44 15.20 36.98
N PRO A 361 -14.08 14.05 36.67
CA PRO A 361 -13.67 12.74 37.19
C PRO A 361 -12.20 12.41 36.89
N GLY A 362 -11.44 11.98 37.90
CA GLY A 362 -10.00 11.69 37.79
C GLY A 362 -9.06 12.90 37.74
N ALA A 363 -9.56 14.14 37.63
CA ALA A 363 -8.77 15.36 37.85
C ALA A 363 -9.24 16.16 39.08
N ALA A 364 -10.36 15.75 39.68
CA ALA A 364 -10.92 16.35 40.88
C ALA A 364 -10.09 16.10 42.16
N ILE A 365 -10.47 16.77 43.25
CA ILE A 365 -9.89 16.67 44.59
C ILE A 365 -9.93 15.20 45.09
N TYR A 366 -8.87 14.45 44.79
CA TYR A 366 -8.59 13.06 45.16
C TYR A 366 -9.81 12.12 45.18
N ASP A 367 -10.42 11.93 44.01
CA ASP A 367 -11.56 11.02 43.85
C ASP A 367 -11.16 9.52 43.84
N GLU A 368 -12.16 8.64 43.78
CA GLU A 368 -11.94 7.18 43.71
C GLU A 368 -11.25 6.76 42.39
N SER A 369 -11.28 7.61 41.36
CA SER A 369 -10.65 7.36 40.06
C SER A 369 -9.14 7.63 40.14
N ALA A 370 -8.74 8.76 40.71
CA ALA A 370 -7.35 9.11 41.00
C ALA A 370 -6.68 8.02 41.87
N ALA A 371 -7.35 7.60 42.95
CA ALA A 371 -6.84 6.52 43.81
C ALA A 371 -6.62 5.19 43.06
N LYS A 372 -7.48 4.85 42.07
CA LYS A 372 -7.31 3.67 41.19
C LYS A 372 -6.16 3.86 40.19
N ILE A 373 -5.98 5.06 39.65
CA ILE A 373 -4.87 5.42 38.75
C ILE A 373 -3.53 5.24 39.48
N ASP A 374 -3.40 5.79 40.69
CA ASP A 374 -2.18 5.63 41.51
C ASP A 374 -1.93 4.15 41.85
N THR A 375 -2.97 3.44 42.31
CA THR A 375 -2.89 2.00 42.66
C THR A 375 -2.41 1.18 41.46
N TYR A 376 -2.87 1.51 40.25
CA TYR A 376 -2.41 0.89 39.02
C TYR A 376 -0.93 1.21 38.74
N PHE A 377 -0.52 2.48 38.72
CA PHE A 377 0.86 2.85 38.41
C PHE A 377 1.87 2.36 39.46
N ILE A 378 1.53 2.39 40.76
CA ILE A 378 2.36 1.85 41.84
C ILE A 378 2.52 0.33 41.68
N ALA A 379 1.44 -0.41 41.43
CA ALA A 379 1.52 -1.84 41.16
C ALA A 379 2.33 -2.16 39.89
N GLU A 380 2.22 -1.34 38.85
CA GLU A 380 2.89 -1.51 37.56
C GLU A 380 4.40 -1.23 37.62
N ALA A 381 4.83 -0.23 38.39
CA ALA A 381 6.24 0.01 38.71
C ALA A 381 6.86 -1.21 39.42
N ILE A 382 6.19 -1.74 40.45
CA ILE A 382 6.64 -2.95 41.16
C ILE A 382 6.62 -4.17 40.24
N ARG A 383 5.59 -4.33 39.39
CA ARG A 383 5.50 -5.41 38.39
C ARG A 383 6.60 -5.33 37.35
N SER A 384 7.09 -4.13 37.01
CA SER A 384 8.17 -3.94 36.04
C SER A 384 9.54 -4.35 36.63
N ALA A 385 9.76 -4.08 37.93
CA ALA A 385 10.94 -4.57 38.65
C ALA A 385 10.88 -6.07 39.01
N TYR A 386 9.70 -6.60 39.36
CA TYR A 386 9.48 -7.97 39.85
C TYR A 386 8.44 -8.78 39.02
N PRO A 387 8.60 -8.88 37.69
CA PRO A 387 7.54 -9.39 36.80
C PRO A 387 7.20 -10.86 37.03
N LYS A 388 8.14 -11.67 37.53
CA LYS A 388 7.91 -13.10 37.81
C LYS A 388 7.04 -13.29 39.06
N SER A 389 7.42 -12.68 40.17
CA SER A 389 6.73 -12.85 41.45
C SER A 389 5.35 -12.20 41.46
N VAL A 390 5.21 -10.98 40.92
CA VAL A 390 3.90 -10.33 40.79
C VAL A 390 2.99 -11.14 39.86
N LYS A 391 3.47 -11.62 38.70
CA LYS A 391 2.65 -12.49 37.84
C LYS A 391 2.25 -13.81 38.52
N SER A 392 3.12 -14.39 39.34
CA SER A 392 2.85 -15.63 40.08
C SER A 392 1.69 -15.44 41.08
N ILE A 393 1.75 -14.43 41.94
CA ILE A 393 0.73 -14.22 42.98
C ILE A 393 -0.66 -13.88 42.42
N PHE A 394 -0.75 -13.19 41.28
CA PHE A 394 -2.02 -12.90 40.64
C PHE A 394 -2.54 -14.06 39.76
N SER A 395 -1.68 -14.96 39.27
CA SER A 395 -2.11 -16.09 38.43
C SER A 395 -2.93 -17.17 39.16
N THR A 396 -2.91 -17.16 40.49
CA THR A 396 -3.58 -18.15 41.37
C THR A 396 -4.58 -17.52 42.34
N SER A 397 -4.79 -16.21 42.26
CA SER A 397 -5.60 -15.43 43.21
C SER A 397 -7.00 -15.12 42.67
N PRO A 398 -8.05 -15.10 43.52
CA PRO A 398 -9.35 -14.53 43.16
C PRO A 398 -9.35 -12.99 43.14
N ILE A 399 -8.31 -12.33 43.66
CA ILE A 399 -8.13 -10.88 43.62
C ILE A 399 -7.53 -10.51 42.24
N PRO A 400 -8.19 -9.68 41.41
CA PRO A 400 -7.64 -9.24 40.14
C PRO A 400 -6.44 -8.31 40.33
N TYR A 401 -5.52 -8.31 39.36
CA TYR A 401 -4.51 -7.26 39.26
C TYR A 401 -5.21 -5.90 39.00
N PRO A 402 -4.76 -4.78 39.60
CA PRO A 402 -5.37 -3.48 39.34
C PRO A 402 -5.30 -3.12 37.85
N ALA A 403 -6.34 -2.44 37.38
CA ALA A 403 -6.45 -1.96 36.01
C ALA A 403 -6.74 -0.46 36.01
N MET A 404 -6.28 0.23 34.98
CA MET A 404 -6.62 1.64 34.76
C MET A 404 -8.15 1.81 34.74
N PRO A 405 -8.73 2.74 35.54
CA PRO A 405 -10.18 2.91 35.57
C PRO A 405 -10.70 3.35 34.20
N THR A 406 -11.77 2.69 33.74
CA THR A 406 -12.47 3.06 32.51
C THR A 406 -13.58 4.04 32.84
N VAL A 407 -13.45 5.28 32.37
CA VAL A 407 -14.52 6.29 32.41
C VAL A 407 -15.29 6.22 31.09
N GLU A 408 -14.66 6.65 29.98
CA GLU A 408 -15.21 6.55 28.63
C GLU A 408 -14.13 6.01 27.67
N LEU A 409 -14.08 4.68 27.49
CA LEU A 409 -13.12 4.05 26.57
C LEU A 409 -13.63 4.17 25.13
N LEU A 410 -12.97 5.02 24.34
CA LEU A 410 -13.19 5.12 22.89
C LEU A 410 -12.83 3.79 22.20
N GLU A 411 -13.61 3.41 21.19
CA GLU A 411 -13.32 2.22 20.39
C GLU A 411 -11.97 2.36 19.67
N LEU A 412 -11.13 1.31 19.73
CA LEU A 412 -9.77 1.33 19.20
C LEU A 412 -9.76 1.25 17.66
N ARG A 413 -10.10 2.36 17.00
CA ARG A 413 -10.19 2.50 15.54
C ARG A 413 -8.86 2.98 14.94
N LYS A 414 -8.55 2.51 13.73
CA LYS A 414 -7.39 2.95 12.95
C LYS A 414 -7.72 4.26 12.23
N THR A 415 -7.03 5.35 12.55
CA THR A 415 -7.31 6.68 11.99
C THR A 415 -7.04 6.72 10.48
N ASP A 416 -8.11 6.79 9.70
CA ASP A 416 -8.04 6.97 8.24
C ASP A 416 -7.62 8.42 7.91
N SER A 417 -6.40 8.57 7.39
CA SER A 417 -5.77 9.87 7.12
C SER A 417 -5.04 9.89 5.77
N LYS A 418 -4.85 11.09 5.22
CA LYS A 418 -4.13 11.35 3.96
C LYS A 418 -3.22 12.56 4.15
N THR A 419 -1.95 12.45 3.75
CA THR A 419 -0.99 13.55 3.83
C THR A 419 -1.37 14.66 2.85
N LEU A 420 -1.27 15.90 3.30
CA LEU A 420 -1.51 17.09 2.49
C LEU A 420 -0.37 17.29 1.47
N GLY A 421 -0.63 18.13 0.46
CA GLY A 421 0.43 18.67 -0.40
C GLY A 421 1.38 19.58 0.40
N PRO A 422 2.57 19.88 -0.14
CA PRO A 422 3.56 20.72 0.55
C PRO A 422 3.04 22.15 0.75
N ILE A 423 3.10 22.66 1.98
CA ILE A 423 2.66 24.00 2.35
C ILE A 423 3.91 24.83 2.66
N LEU A 424 4.38 25.62 1.70
CA LEU A 424 5.69 26.32 1.76
C LEU A 424 5.62 27.64 2.55
N PHE A 425 4.87 27.65 3.65
CA PHE A 425 4.59 28.82 4.47
C PHE A 425 4.91 28.54 5.95
N ASN A 426 5.30 29.59 6.66
CA ASN A 426 5.64 29.55 8.09
C ASN A 426 4.37 29.78 8.93
N GLU A 427 3.68 28.70 9.29
CA GLU A 427 2.53 28.72 10.20
C GLU A 427 2.81 29.55 11.44
N GLY A 428 4.05 29.52 11.94
CA GLY A 428 4.49 30.23 13.13
C GLY A 428 4.48 31.77 13.06
N THR A 429 3.87 32.36 12.03
CA THR A 429 3.61 33.79 11.84
C THR A 429 2.14 34.01 11.49
N LEU A 430 1.58 35.20 11.77
CA LEU A 430 0.16 35.48 11.45
C LEU A 430 -0.08 35.44 9.93
N ASP A 431 0.75 36.14 9.16
CA ASP A 431 0.72 36.17 7.70
C ASP A 431 0.83 34.76 7.10
N GLY A 432 1.79 33.95 7.58
CA GLY A 432 1.96 32.57 7.15
C GLY A 432 0.84 31.64 7.59
N SER A 433 0.18 31.90 8.73
CA SER A 433 -1.04 31.19 9.14
C SER A 433 -2.22 31.43 8.19
N TYR A 434 -2.39 32.65 7.65
CA TYR A 434 -3.39 32.90 6.61
C TYR A 434 -3.11 32.08 5.34
N GLU A 435 -1.87 32.10 4.85
CA GLU A 435 -1.42 31.36 3.67
C GLU A 435 -1.52 29.82 3.85
N VAL A 436 -1.27 29.31 5.06
CA VAL A 436 -1.50 27.89 5.42
C VAL A 436 -2.99 27.54 5.31
N VAL A 437 -3.88 28.37 5.87
CA VAL A 437 -5.33 28.15 5.82
C VAL A 437 -5.83 28.22 4.37
N GLU A 438 -5.38 29.17 3.56
CA GLU A 438 -5.79 29.26 2.15
C GLU A 438 -5.28 28.08 1.32
N SER A 439 -4.01 27.68 1.51
CA SER A 439 -3.43 26.50 0.87
C SER A 439 -4.24 25.24 1.16
N ILE A 440 -4.63 25.01 2.41
CA ILE A 440 -5.41 23.83 2.82
C ILE A 440 -6.83 23.90 2.26
N TYR A 441 -7.60 24.93 2.63
CA TYR A 441 -9.04 24.94 2.42
C TYR A 441 -9.46 25.40 1.02
N LYS A 442 -8.73 26.34 0.38
CA LYS A 442 -9.03 26.82 -0.97
C LYS A 442 -8.25 26.08 -2.05
N HIS A 443 -6.94 25.88 -1.90
CA HIS A 443 -6.14 25.29 -2.99
C HIS A 443 -6.17 23.75 -3.02
N GLN A 444 -6.09 23.09 -1.85
CA GLN A 444 -6.04 21.63 -1.77
C GLN A 444 -7.43 20.98 -1.64
N PHE A 445 -8.28 21.48 -0.72
CA PHE A 445 -9.64 20.96 -0.55
C PHE A 445 -10.62 21.52 -1.59
N GLN A 446 -10.35 22.70 -2.15
CA GLN A 446 -11.16 23.34 -3.19
C GLN A 446 -12.64 23.43 -2.76
N LEU A 447 -12.84 24.12 -1.64
CA LEU A 447 -14.12 24.40 -1.02
C LEU A 447 -14.69 25.74 -1.54
N ASP A 448 -15.93 25.67 -2.02
CA ASP A 448 -16.72 26.84 -2.41
C ASP A 448 -17.09 27.68 -1.18
N ASP A 449 -17.33 28.99 -1.35
CA ASP A 449 -17.54 29.91 -0.22
C ASP A 449 -18.72 29.54 0.70
N ALA A 450 -19.76 28.91 0.15
CA ALA A 450 -20.94 28.47 0.88
C ALA A 450 -20.68 27.35 1.92
N GLU A 451 -19.56 26.63 1.83
CA GLU A 451 -19.17 25.67 2.88
C GLU A 451 -18.88 26.40 4.21
N PHE A 452 -18.34 27.62 4.15
CA PHE A 452 -17.86 28.35 5.33
C PHE A 452 -18.96 29.12 6.09
N ASP A 453 -20.18 29.21 5.56
CA ASP A 453 -21.29 29.96 6.20
C ASP A 453 -21.75 29.35 7.53
N ASN A 454 -21.79 28.01 7.60
CA ASN A 454 -22.38 27.28 8.74
C ASN A 454 -21.60 26.04 9.18
N ARG A 455 -20.66 25.53 8.37
CA ARG A 455 -19.84 24.37 8.73
C ARG A 455 -18.71 24.79 9.67
N LEU A 456 -18.37 23.93 10.62
CA LEU A 456 -17.17 24.07 11.45
C LEU A 456 -16.11 23.05 11.02
N PHE A 457 -14.85 23.46 11.05
CA PHE A 457 -13.68 22.61 10.79
C PHE A 457 -12.78 22.59 12.02
N LEU A 458 -12.28 21.40 12.38
CA LEU A 458 -11.30 21.24 13.45
C LEU A 458 -9.88 21.22 12.88
N ALA A 459 -9.05 22.16 13.32
CA ALA A 459 -7.62 22.22 13.04
C ALA A 459 -6.84 21.88 14.32
N PHE A 460 -6.22 20.70 14.32
CA PHE A 460 -5.39 20.20 15.40
C PHE A 460 -3.94 20.68 15.20
N GLY A 461 -3.34 21.22 16.25
CA GLY A 461 -1.96 21.69 16.25
C GLY A 461 -1.48 21.95 17.68
N ASP A 462 -0.46 22.78 17.85
CA ASP A 462 -0.02 23.22 19.17
C ASP A 462 -0.89 24.39 19.72
N GLN A 463 -0.51 24.92 20.89
CA GLN A 463 -1.21 26.06 21.47
C GLN A 463 -0.89 27.39 20.75
N LYS A 464 0.26 27.52 20.07
CA LYS A 464 0.57 28.67 19.21
C LYS A 464 -0.34 28.67 17.98
N THR A 465 -0.51 27.54 17.29
CA THR A 465 -1.48 27.36 16.18
C THR A 465 -2.89 27.73 16.62
N SER A 466 -3.32 27.16 17.75
CA SER A 466 -4.63 27.45 18.33
C SER A 466 -4.78 28.95 18.69
N SER A 467 -3.69 29.64 19.00
CA SER A 467 -3.69 31.09 19.27
C SER A 467 -3.67 31.94 18.00
N LEU A 468 -2.96 31.54 16.94
CA LEU A 468 -2.94 32.25 15.67
C LEU A 468 -4.29 32.16 14.95
N ILE A 469 -4.98 31.02 15.03
CA ILE A 469 -6.39 30.88 14.58
C ILE A 469 -7.30 31.89 15.29
N ARG A 470 -7.15 32.06 16.61
CA ARG A 470 -7.91 33.07 17.39
C ARG A 470 -7.53 34.51 17.00
N SER A 471 -6.26 34.78 16.68
CA SER A 471 -5.82 36.09 16.18
C SER A 471 -6.44 36.44 14.83
N MET A 472 -6.44 35.51 13.87
CA MET A 472 -7.08 35.71 12.56
C MET A 472 -8.58 35.99 12.70
N GLN A 473 -9.27 35.26 13.59
CA GLN A 473 -10.69 35.52 13.89
C GLN A 473 -10.95 36.89 14.52
N ALA A 474 -10.03 37.39 15.35
CA ALA A 474 -10.16 38.70 15.99
C ALA A 474 -9.90 39.85 15.00
N GLU A 475 -8.95 39.67 14.08
CA GLU A 475 -8.63 40.66 13.04
C GLU A 475 -9.72 40.76 11.96
N GLN A 476 -10.28 39.62 11.54
CA GLN A 476 -11.26 39.57 10.44
C GLN A 476 -12.72 39.47 10.92
N VAL A 477 -13.01 39.79 12.19
CA VAL A 477 -14.35 39.64 12.80
C VAL A 477 -15.47 40.37 12.05
N ASP A 478 -15.21 41.58 11.56
CA ASP A 478 -16.17 42.43 10.84
C ASP A 478 -16.24 42.11 9.32
N ALA A 479 -15.56 41.06 8.84
CA ALA A 479 -15.50 40.75 7.41
C ALA A 479 -16.86 40.26 6.86
N CYS A 480 -17.23 40.77 5.68
CA CYS A 480 -18.51 40.47 5.05
C CYS A 480 -18.65 38.98 4.66
N ALA A 481 -17.62 38.39 4.03
CA ALA A 481 -17.65 37.00 3.59
C ALA A 481 -17.40 36.03 4.76
N ALA A 482 -18.07 34.87 4.75
CA ALA A 482 -17.91 33.87 5.80
C ALA A 482 -16.52 33.22 5.80
N TYR A 483 -15.94 32.96 4.62
CA TYR A 483 -14.54 32.53 4.53
C TYR A 483 -13.59 33.52 5.20
N ASP A 484 -13.83 34.82 5.05
CA ASP A 484 -12.95 35.87 5.57
C ASP A 484 -12.96 35.93 7.09
N ARG A 485 -14.11 35.83 7.78
CA ARG A 485 -14.15 35.91 9.26
C ARG A 485 -13.36 34.82 9.99
N LYS A 486 -12.97 33.73 9.31
CA LYS A 486 -12.33 32.52 9.87
C LYS A 486 -13.10 31.88 11.05
N ASP A 487 -14.33 32.32 11.33
CA ASP A 487 -15.13 31.92 12.51
C ASP A 487 -15.64 30.47 12.42
N TRP A 488 -15.56 29.88 11.23
CA TRP A 488 -15.72 28.46 10.90
C TRP A 488 -14.55 27.55 11.34
N LEU A 489 -13.36 28.11 11.64
CA LEU A 489 -12.16 27.34 11.95
C LEU A 489 -11.93 27.23 13.47
N ILE A 490 -11.87 26.03 14.02
CA ILE A 490 -11.61 25.80 15.45
C ILE A 490 -10.22 25.22 15.62
N GLY A 491 -9.33 25.99 16.26
CA GLY A 491 -8.04 25.49 16.73
C GLY A 491 -8.19 24.61 17.96
N VAL A 492 -7.75 23.36 17.85
CA VAL A 492 -7.78 22.35 18.92
C VAL A 492 -6.35 22.02 19.33
N ALA A 493 -6.00 22.28 20.58
CA ALA A 493 -4.69 21.93 21.12
C ALA A 493 -4.54 20.40 21.19
N ALA A 494 -3.64 19.82 20.39
CA ALA A 494 -3.49 18.38 20.31
C ALA A 494 -2.86 17.80 21.59
N LEU A 495 -3.41 16.67 22.06
CA LEU A 495 -3.07 16.04 23.34
C LEU A 495 -1.57 15.74 23.51
N PHE A 496 -0.85 15.50 22.41
CA PHE A 496 0.60 15.30 22.42
C PHE A 496 1.38 16.53 22.90
N HIS A 497 1.06 17.73 22.40
CA HIS A 497 1.71 18.96 22.87
C HIS A 497 1.29 19.30 24.31
N LEU A 498 0.08 18.93 24.75
CA LEU A 498 -0.32 19.05 26.16
C LEU A 498 0.54 18.14 27.04
N ARG A 499 0.72 16.86 26.70
CA ARG A 499 1.63 15.92 27.40
C ARG A 499 3.07 16.43 27.43
N MET A 500 3.57 16.98 26.32
CA MET A 500 4.90 17.60 26.23
C MET A 500 5.04 18.82 27.17
N ASN A 501 4.03 19.70 27.21
CA ASN A 501 4.02 20.84 28.13
C ASN A 501 3.93 20.41 29.61
N PHE A 502 3.20 19.34 29.94
CA PHE A 502 3.20 18.75 31.29
C PHE A 502 4.56 18.17 31.68
N LEU A 503 5.26 17.48 30.75
CA LEU A 503 6.63 17.03 30.99
C LEU A 503 7.58 18.20 31.24
N TRP A 504 7.50 19.29 30.45
CA TRP A 504 8.31 20.49 30.67
C TRP A 504 7.95 21.24 31.97
N LEU A 505 6.68 21.22 32.40
CA LEU A 505 6.27 21.76 33.71
C LEU A 505 6.88 20.94 34.85
N MET A 506 6.80 19.61 34.79
CA MET A 506 7.45 18.73 35.76
C MET A 506 8.98 18.89 35.75
N GLN A 507 9.58 19.04 34.56
CA GLN A 507 11.01 19.35 34.43
C GLN A 507 11.34 20.63 35.19
N LYS A 508 10.70 21.74 34.85
CA LYS A 508 10.96 23.05 35.45
C LYS A 508 10.72 23.09 36.96
N THR A 509 9.78 22.30 37.46
CA THR A 509 9.41 22.25 38.88
C THR A 509 10.30 21.31 39.70
N HIS A 510 10.78 20.21 39.10
CA HIS A 510 11.50 19.15 39.82
C HIS A 510 12.94 18.90 39.32
N TYR A 511 13.50 19.79 38.48
CA TYR A 511 14.89 19.67 38.03
C TYR A 511 15.87 19.66 39.19
N GLY A 512 15.65 20.52 40.19
CA GLY A 512 16.58 20.77 41.30
C GLY A 512 17.67 21.80 40.98
N ASN A 513 18.49 22.13 41.97
CA ASN A 513 19.70 22.92 41.80
C ASN A 513 20.90 21.98 41.54
N MET A 514 21.79 22.34 40.62
CA MET A 514 23.02 21.60 40.33
C MET A 514 23.96 21.50 41.55
N GLU A 515 23.85 22.42 42.50
CA GLU A 515 24.62 22.47 43.75
C GLU A 515 24.02 21.60 44.87
N GLN A 516 22.74 21.21 44.77
CA GLN A 516 22.04 20.45 45.81
C GLN A 516 21.94 18.99 45.41
N GLN A 517 22.61 18.10 46.16
CA GLN A 517 22.59 16.65 45.94
C GLN A 517 21.29 15.98 46.45
N ASP A 518 20.14 16.62 46.29
CA ASP A 518 18.85 16.08 46.71
C ASP A 518 18.39 14.96 45.75
N ALA A 519 18.29 13.74 46.28
CA ALA A 519 17.83 12.54 45.58
C ALA A 519 16.35 12.59 45.15
N SER A 520 15.58 13.57 45.63
CA SER A 520 14.24 13.84 45.10
C SER A 520 14.26 14.42 43.67
N THR A 521 15.37 15.01 43.23
CA THR A 521 15.44 15.83 42.02
C THR A 521 15.71 15.04 40.73
N LEU A 522 15.22 15.55 39.59
CA LEU A 522 15.55 14.98 38.28
C LEU A 522 17.04 15.13 37.95
N TYR A 523 17.70 16.22 38.38
CA TYR A 523 19.15 16.40 38.19
C TYR A 523 19.96 15.32 38.90
N HIS A 524 19.59 14.92 40.12
CA HIS A 524 20.23 13.78 40.79
C HIS A 524 20.09 12.51 39.94
N ASN A 525 18.88 12.20 39.47
CA ASN A 525 18.61 10.98 38.69
C ASN A 525 19.31 10.96 37.32
N ILE A 526 19.45 12.12 36.65
CA ILE A 526 20.26 12.27 35.43
C ILE A 526 21.71 11.84 35.70
N ASN A 527 22.32 12.36 36.78
CA ASN A 527 23.71 12.07 37.12
C ASN A 527 23.90 10.63 37.63
N PHE A 528 23.00 10.14 38.48
CA PHE A 528 23.05 8.79 39.06
C PHE A 528 23.00 7.70 37.97
N TRP A 529 22.16 7.86 36.95
CA TRP A 529 22.12 6.97 35.78
C TRP A 529 23.11 7.33 34.67
N GLY A 530 23.94 8.36 34.85
CA GLY A 530 24.90 8.81 33.83
C GLY A 530 24.27 9.26 32.51
N ARG A 531 23.00 9.69 32.53
CA ARG A 531 22.28 10.23 31.36
C ARG A 531 22.94 11.52 30.89
N LYS A 532 22.99 11.74 29.58
CA LYS A 532 23.70 12.87 28.94
C LYS A 532 22.80 13.60 27.95
N ASN A 533 23.17 14.83 27.63
CA ASN A 533 22.49 15.68 26.65
C ASN A 533 21.03 16.02 26.98
N ILE A 534 20.66 15.98 28.28
CA ILE A 534 19.37 16.45 28.78
C ILE A 534 19.57 17.90 29.26
N PRO A 535 19.06 18.92 28.54
CA PRO A 535 19.15 20.32 28.98
C PRO A 535 18.24 20.56 30.20
N ALA A 536 18.46 21.65 30.93
CA ALA A 536 17.67 21.99 32.13
C ALA A 536 16.26 22.55 31.82
N ASP A 537 16.05 23.12 30.63
CA ASP A 537 14.75 23.56 30.11
C ASP A 537 14.48 22.89 28.76
N ARG A 538 13.19 22.68 28.45
CA ARG A 538 12.67 22.11 27.18
C ARG A 538 13.45 20.91 26.65
N ALA A 539 13.70 19.91 27.50
CA ALA A 539 14.33 18.67 27.04
C ALA A 539 13.45 17.93 26.01
N ALA A 540 14.09 17.17 25.11
CA ALA A 540 13.41 16.42 24.06
C ALA A 540 12.44 15.39 24.66
N PHE A 541 11.22 15.35 24.11
CA PHE A 541 10.07 14.64 24.68
C PHE A 541 10.39 13.23 25.19
N GLN A 542 10.93 12.35 24.33
CA GLN A 542 11.16 10.94 24.65
C GLN A 542 12.18 10.78 25.78
N VAL A 543 13.24 11.60 25.78
CA VAL A 543 14.34 11.51 26.75
C VAL A 543 13.92 12.03 28.12
N LEU A 544 13.06 13.06 28.13
CA LEU A 544 12.48 13.61 29.36
C LEU A 544 11.38 12.70 29.94
N GLU A 545 10.53 12.13 29.09
CA GLU A 545 9.51 11.16 29.47
C GLU A 545 10.14 9.92 30.12
N GLU A 546 11.13 9.32 29.46
CA GLU A 546 11.86 8.16 29.97
C GLU A 546 12.59 8.47 31.30
N LEU A 547 13.14 9.68 31.45
CA LEU A 547 13.72 10.15 32.70
C LEU A 547 12.67 10.25 33.83
N VAL A 548 11.51 10.84 33.55
CA VAL A 548 10.44 11.04 34.53
C VAL A 548 9.81 9.71 34.95
N LEU A 549 9.52 8.81 34.00
CA LEU A 549 8.94 7.50 34.27
C LEU A 549 9.88 6.62 35.11
N HIS A 550 11.15 6.48 34.72
CA HIS A 550 12.11 5.74 35.55
C HIS A 550 12.33 6.40 36.93
N SER A 551 12.19 7.74 37.02
CA SER A 551 12.25 8.45 38.31
C SER A 551 11.03 8.16 39.19
N PHE A 552 9.86 7.94 38.61
CA PHE A 552 8.69 7.45 39.35
C PHE A 552 8.91 6.01 39.82
N ASP A 553 9.25 5.10 38.90
CA ASP A 553 9.45 3.68 39.20
C ASP A 553 10.49 3.45 40.30
N ALA A 554 11.64 4.13 40.22
CA ALA A 554 12.71 4.02 41.22
C ALA A 554 12.28 4.49 42.62
N ARG A 555 11.41 5.51 42.73
CA ARG A 555 10.88 5.97 44.02
C ARG A 555 9.83 5.00 44.57
N VAL A 556 8.96 4.44 43.72
CA VAL A 556 8.01 3.38 44.14
C VAL A 556 8.76 2.14 44.63
N VAL A 557 9.81 1.71 43.94
CA VAL A 557 10.66 0.58 44.37
C VAL A 557 11.44 0.92 45.66
N GLY A 558 11.90 2.16 45.84
CA GLY A 558 12.51 2.62 47.11
C GLY A 558 11.53 2.61 48.30
N LEU A 559 10.28 2.99 48.08
CA LEU A 559 9.22 2.89 49.10
C LEU A 559 8.90 1.41 49.42
N LEU A 560 8.81 0.55 48.40
CA LEU A 560 8.69 -0.89 48.57
C LEU A 560 9.83 -1.46 49.44
N TYR A 561 11.09 -1.12 49.14
CA TYR A 561 12.24 -1.59 49.93
C TYR A 561 12.16 -1.11 51.38
N THR A 562 11.86 0.17 51.60
CA THR A 562 11.67 0.75 52.94
C THR A 562 10.62 -0.04 53.75
N ARG A 563 9.51 -0.46 53.12
CA ARG A 563 8.44 -1.24 53.76
C ARG A 563 8.78 -2.72 53.96
N LEU A 564 9.74 -3.27 53.22
CA LEU A 564 10.26 -4.63 53.41
C LEU A 564 11.34 -4.68 54.50
N GLU A 565 12.24 -3.69 54.54
CA GLU A 565 13.24 -3.51 55.61
C GLU A 565 12.58 -3.32 56.98
N GLN A 566 11.49 -2.55 57.04
CA GLN A 566 10.63 -2.42 58.22
C GLN A 566 9.97 -3.75 58.67
N ARG A 567 9.96 -4.78 57.81
CA ARG A 567 9.52 -6.15 58.11
C ARG A 567 10.70 -7.13 58.28
N SER A 568 11.93 -6.60 58.42
CA SER A 568 13.19 -7.33 58.56
C SER A 568 13.50 -8.27 57.39
N ILE A 569 13.18 -7.83 56.18
CA ILE A 569 13.50 -8.53 54.92
C ILE A 569 14.69 -7.81 54.26
N ASP A 570 15.69 -8.58 53.83
CA ASP A 570 16.84 -8.03 53.10
C ASP A 570 16.42 -7.61 51.68
N THR A 571 16.72 -6.36 51.33
CA THR A 571 16.40 -5.73 50.03
C THR A 571 17.62 -5.68 49.11
N SER A 572 18.81 -6.00 49.60
CA SER A 572 20.04 -6.05 48.80
C SER A 572 20.08 -7.26 47.85
N GLU A 573 19.44 -8.37 48.24
CA GLU A 573 19.20 -9.51 47.37
C GLU A 573 17.81 -9.45 46.71
N GLN A 574 17.78 -9.26 45.38
CA GLN A 574 16.55 -9.34 44.58
C GLN A 574 15.75 -10.64 44.84
N GLY A 575 16.44 -11.74 45.16
CA GLY A 575 15.85 -13.03 45.47
C GLY A 575 15.06 -13.09 46.78
N GLU A 576 15.41 -12.30 47.80
CA GLU A 576 14.60 -12.20 49.03
C GLU A 576 13.36 -11.33 48.80
N VAL A 577 13.46 -10.26 48.01
CA VAL A 577 12.29 -9.45 47.62
C VAL A 577 11.30 -10.27 46.78
N ASP A 578 11.79 -11.09 45.83
CA ASP A 578 10.96 -12.06 45.09
C ASP A 578 10.26 -13.04 46.05
N ARG A 579 10.98 -13.62 47.03
CA ARG A 579 10.41 -14.51 48.06
C ARG A 579 9.36 -13.80 48.93
N ALA A 580 9.60 -12.54 49.30
CA ALA A 580 8.67 -11.74 50.10
C ALA A 580 7.36 -11.45 49.36
N ILE A 581 7.44 -11.04 48.08
CA ILE A 581 6.27 -10.81 47.22
C ILE A 581 5.45 -12.09 47.06
N GLN A 582 6.11 -13.24 46.84
CA GLN A 582 5.43 -14.54 46.76
C GLN A 582 4.75 -14.93 48.09
N LYS A 583 5.43 -14.71 49.23
CA LYS A 583 4.93 -15.07 50.57
C LYS A 583 3.74 -14.23 51.04
N MET A 584 3.65 -12.96 50.63
CA MET A 584 2.51 -12.08 50.99
C MET A 584 1.26 -12.33 50.14
N GLY A 585 1.42 -12.93 48.95
CA GLY A 585 0.34 -13.18 48.00
C GLY A 585 -0.31 -11.89 47.46
N ALA A 586 -1.29 -12.04 46.56
CA ALA A 586 -1.96 -10.90 45.93
C ALA A 586 -2.64 -9.96 46.94
N ARG A 587 -3.17 -10.50 48.05
CA ARG A 587 -3.79 -9.67 49.10
C ARG A 587 -2.77 -8.79 49.82
N GLY A 588 -1.69 -9.38 50.36
CA GLY A 588 -0.65 -8.63 51.07
C GLY A 588 0.12 -7.69 50.15
N PHE A 589 0.20 -8.01 48.86
CA PHE A 589 0.71 -7.10 47.82
C PHE A 589 -0.20 -5.88 47.63
N MET A 590 -1.52 -6.07 47.49
CA MET A 590 -2.44 -4.92 47.34
C MET A 590 -2.55 -4.08 48.62
N GLU A 591 -2.48 -4.70 49.80
CA GLU A 591 -2.39 -3.99 51.08
C GLU A 591 -1.08 -3.18 51.20
N LEU A 592 0.01 -3.63 50.56
CA LEU A 592 1.29 -2.91 50.49
C LEU A 592 1.28 -1.79 49.43
N VAL A 593 0.65 -1.99 48.27
CA VAL A 593 0.44 -0.94 47.25
C VAL A 593 -0.41 0.21 47.81
N GLU A 594 -1.46 -0.10 48.55
CA GLU A 594 -2.35 0.88 49.20
C GLU A 594 -1.69 1.61 50.38
N ASP A 595 -0.67 1.02 51.01
CA ASP A 595 0.18 1.67 52.03
C ASP A 595 1.20 2.63 51.37
N VAL A 596 1.85 2.19 50.29
CA VAL A 596 2.74 3.04 49.47
C VAL A 596 1.98 4.23 48.88
N ARG A 597 0.71 4.07 48.48
CA ARG A 597 -0.16 5.15 47.96
C ARG A 597 -0.55 6.19 49.03
N LYS A 598 -0.45 5.87 50.32
CA LYS A 598 -0.77 6.77 51.45
C LYS A 598 0.45 7.43 52.08
N SER A 599 1.64 7.17 51.55
CA SER A 599 2.94 7.56 52.09
C SER A 599 3.49 8.84 51.47
#